data_AF-A0A356W4D2-F1
#
_entry.id   AF-A0A356W4D2-F1
#
_cell.length_a   1.000
_cell.length_b   1.000
_cell.length_c   1.000
_cell.angle_alpha   90.00
_cell.angle_beta   90.00
_cell.angle_gamma   90.00
#
_symmetry.space_group_name_H-M   'P 1'
#
loop_
_entity.id
_entity.type
_entity.pdbx_description
1 polymer ?
#
loop_
_entity_poly.entity_id
_entity_poly.type
_entity_poly.pdbx_seq_one_letter_code
_entity_poly.pdbx_strand_id
1 'polypeptide(L)' 'MANALGYVSETKSGFEGTLAMMNLSAAIRIEKNAEKTEEGHPDYRIYAGETSTEIGGGWMRKSKASGR' A
#
# COMPACT_ATOMS: atom_id res chain seq x y z
N MET A 1 -1.82 5.29 -20.71
CA MET A 1 -2.05 5.63 -19.29
C MET A 1 -2.64 4.41 -18.62
N ALA A 2 -2.03 3.93 -17.54
CA ALA A 2 -2.55 2.78 -16.81
C ALA A 2 -3.84 3.18 -16.07
N ASN A 3 -4.89 2.38 -16.17
CA ASN A 3 -6.08 2.54 -15.36
C ASN A 3 -5.73 2.12 -13.93
N ALA A 4 -5.45 3.11 -13.07
CA ALA A 4 -5.20 2.89 -11.66
C ALA A 4 -6.45 3.28 -10.86
N LEU A 5 -6.69 2.56 -9.75
CA LEU A 5 -7.72 2.92 -8.78
C LEU A 5 -7.26 4.05 -7.84
N GLY A 6 -5.99 4.43 -7.91
CA GLY A 6 -5.40 5.46 -7.05
C GLY A 6 -3.94 5.67 -7.39
N TYR A 7 -3.41 6.79 -6.93
CA TYR A 7 -2.00 7.15 -7.09
C TYR A 7 -1.44 7.51 -5.73
N VAL A 8 -0.19 7.12 -5.51
CA VAL A 8 0.57 7.40 -4.30
C VAL A 8 1.94 7.95 -4.66
N SER A 9 2.47 8.78 -3.76
CA SER A 9 3.82 9.33 -3.81
C SER A 9 4.63 8.77 -2.65
N GLU A 10 5.90 8.51 -2.89
CA GLU A 10 6.82 8.08 -1.84
C GLU A 10 7.03 9.19 -0.81
N THR A 11 7.12 8.79 0.45
CA THR A 11 7.44 9.65 1.59
C THR A 11 8.65 9.08 2.33
N LYS A 12 9.09 9.74 3.41
CA LYS A 12 10.23 9.25 4.20
C LYS A 12 9.99 7.88 4.85
N SER A 13 8.72 7.53 5.10
CA SER A 13 8.33 6.34 5.87
C SER A 13 7.48 5.34 5.08
N GLY A 14 7.19 5.61 3.82
CA GLY A 14 6.32 4.75 3.00
C GLY A 14 5.75 5.51 1.82
N PHE A 15 4.43 5.45 1.64
CA PHE A 15 3.73 6.14 0.57
C PHE A 15 2.43 6.77 1.06
N GLU A 16 2.03 7.87 0.44
CA GLU A 16 0.76 8.54 0.72
C GLU A 16 0.10 8.95 -0.59
N GLY A 17 -1.23 8.95 -0.60
CA GLY A 17 -1.98 9.38 -1.77
C GLY A 17 -3.46 9.14 -1.63
N THR A 18 -4.14 8.97 -2.76
CA THR A 18 -5.59 8.88 -2.80
C THR A 18 -6.02 7.66 -3.60
N LEU A 19 -6.91 6.87 -3.00
CA LEU A 19 -7.71 5.89 -3.71
C LEU A 19 -8.94 6.62 -4.29
N ALA A 20 -9.05 6.64 -5.61
CA ALA A 20 -10.07 7.33 -6.37
C ALA A 20 -10.90 6.30 -7.16
N MET A 21 -11.98 5.84 -6.54
CA MET A 21 -12.98 4.95 -7.13
C MET A 21 -14.26 5.75 -7.44
N MET A 22 -15.17 5.16 -8.23
CA MET A 22 -16.39 5.85 -8.71
C MET A 22 -17.24 6.48 -7.59
N ASN A 23 -17.28 5.86 -6.41
CA ASN A 23 -18.09 6.31 -5.27
C ASN A 23 -17.27 6.47 -3.97
N LEU A 24 -15.94 6.37 -4.05
CA LEU A 24 -15.05 6.50 -2.89
C LEU A 24 -13.80 7.26 -3.28
N SER A 25 -13.58 8.41 -2.64
CA SER A 25 -12.30 9.10 -2.64
C SER A 25 -11.79 9.10 -1.21
N ALA A 26 -10.68 8.41 -0.96
CA ALA A 26 -10.10 8.30 0.37
C ALA A 26 -8.59 8.52 0.31
N ALA A 27 -8.10 9.40 1.19
CA ALA A 27 -6.67 9.47 1.46
C ALA A 27 -6.21 8.14 2.07
N ILE A 28 -5.07 7.63 1.61
CA ILE A 28 -4.47 6.40 2.12
C ILE A 28 -3.00 6.62 2.44
N ARG A 29 -2.52 5.85 3.42
CA ARG A 29 -1.10 5.77 3.79
C ARG A 29 -0.67 4.31 3.72
N ILE A 30 0.47 4.05 3.09
CA ILE A 30 1.07 2.73 2.95
C ILE A 30 2.36 2.75 3.74
N GLU A 31 2.43 1.97 4.81
CA GLU A 31 3.58 1.92 5.72
C GLU A 31 4.22 0.55 5.73
N LYS A 32 5.53 0.48 5.95
CA LYS A 32 6.22 -0.80 6.06
C LYS A 32 5.74 -1.56 7.30
N ASN A 33 5.43 -2.85 7.15
CA ASN A 33 5.00 -3.69 8.26
C ASN A 33 6.19 -4.06 9.16
N ALA A 34 6.35 -3.33 10.27
CA ALA A 34 7.41 -3.60 11.26
C ALA A 34 7.23 -4.94 11.97
N GLU A 35 6.02 -5.49 11.97
CA GLU A 35 5.67 -6.77 12.63
C GLU A 35 5.79 -7.97 11.70
N LYS A 36 6.37 -7.80 10.50
CA LYS A 36 6.58 -8.92 9.57
C LYS A 36 7.60 -9.91 10.15
N THR A 37 7.13 -11.11 10.51
CA THR A 37 7.95 -12.21 11.04
C THR A 37 8.07 -13.39 10.08
N GLU A 38 7.17 -13.52 9.12
CA GLU A 38 7.15 -14.61 8.13
C GLU A 38 6.79 -14.12 6.72
N GLU A 39 7.11 -14.91 5.70
CA GLU A 39 6.93 -14.52 4.29
C GLU A 39 5.45 -14.28 3.92
N GLY A 40 4.54 -15.03 4.53
CA GLY A 40 3.10 -14.90 4.34
C GLY A 40 2.54 -13.57 4.84
N HIS A 41 3.21 -12.90 5.79
CA HIS A 41 2.79 -11.60 6.29
C HIS A 41 3.03 -10.49 5.25
N PRO A 42 2.17 -9.45 5.23
CA PRO A 42 2.33 -8.33 4.31
C PRO A 42 3.64 -7.57 4.58
N ASP A 43 4.27 -7.09 3.52
CA ASP A 43 5.44 -6.19 3.59
C ASP A 43 5.03 -4.76 3.96
N TYR A 44 3.81 -4.38 3.59
CA TYR A 44 3.24 -3.07 3.88
C TYR A 44 1.83 -3.18 4.44
N ARG A 45 1.45 -2.27 5.34
CA ARG A 45 0.07 -2.09 5.80
C ARG A 45 -0.50 -0.83 5.20
N ILE A 46 -1.79 -0.87 4.87
CA ILE A 46 -2.50 0.23 4.21
C ILE A 46 -3.56 0.75 5.16
N TYR A 47 -3.55 2.05 5.40
CA TYR A 47 -4.46 2.74 6.30
C TYR A 47 -5.30 3.77 5.56
N ALA A 48 -6.56 3.91 5.94
CA ALA A 48 -7.46 4.94 5.42
C ALA A 48 -7.49 6.17 6.32
N GLY A 49 -7.41 7.35 5.70
CA GLY A 49 -7.56 8.65 6.35
C GLY A 49 -6.55 8.91 7.47
N GLU A 50 -6.87 9.88 8.32
CA GLU A 50 -6.07 10.24 9.49
C GLU A 50 -6.30 9.29 10.67
N THR A 51 -7.45 8.62 10.72
CA THR A 51 -7.87 7.73 11.81
C THR A 51 -7.14 6.39 11.85
N SER A 52 -6.13 6.19 11.00
CA SER A 52 -5.25 5.00 11.00
C SER A 52 -6.00 3.68 11.01
N THR A 53 -7.19 3.63 10.39
CA THR A 53 -7.94 2.39 10.22
C THR A 53 -7.24 1.54 9.17
N GLU A 54 -6.78 0.35 9.56
CA GLU A 54 -6.15 -0.59 8.62
C GLU A 54 -7.21 -1.14 7.65
N ILE A 55 -6.93 -1.00 6.36
CA ILE A 55 -7.86 -1.38 5.27
C ILE A 55 -7.24 -2.40 4.31
N GLY A 56 -5.98 -2.79 4.51
CA GLY A 56 -5.36 -3.83 3.69
C GLY A 56 -3.86 -4.00 3.91
N GLY A 57 -3.29 -4.94 3.15
CA GLY A 57 -1.86 -5.25 3.14
C GLY A 57 -1.31 -5.33 1.73
N GLY A 58 0.00 -5.06 1.58
CA GLY A 58 0.74 -5.14 0.34
C GLY A 58 1.90 -6.13 0.46
N TRP A 59 2.08 -6.97 -0.55
CA TRP A 59 3.22 -7.89 -0.66
C TRP A 59 4.10 -7.48 -1.82
N MET A 60 5.41 -7.39 -1.56
CA MET A 60 6.40 -7.20 -2.61
C MET A 60 6.59 -8.52 -3.35
N ARG A 61 6.02 -8.61 -4.55
CA ARG A 61 6.32 -9.74 -5.42
C ARG A 61 7.66 -9.55 -6.11
N LYS A 62 8.58 -10.46 -5.84
CA LYS A 62 9.77 -10.67 -6.66
C LYS A 62 9.35 -11.34 -7.97
N SER A 63 9.94 -10.92 -9.07
CA SER A 63 9.71 -11.53 -10.37
C SER A 63 10.19 -12.98 -10.38
N LYS A 64 9.33 -13.92 -10.80
CA LYS A 64 9.72 -15.33 -10.98
C LYS A 64 10.84 -15.52 -12.01
N ALA A 65 10.95 -14.61 -12.99
CA ALA A 65 11.92 -14.72 -14.08
C ALA A 65 13.29 -14.15 -13.72
N SER A 66 13.36 -13.10 -12.91
CA SER A 66 14.64 -12.42 -12.57
C SER A 66 15.06 -12.57 -11.11
N GLY A 67 14.18 -13.07 -10.23
CA GLY A 67 14.44 -13.19 -8.79
C GLY A 67 14.60 -11.84 -8.06
N ARG A 68 14.45 -10.72 -8.77
CA ARG A 68 14.45 -9.36 -8.24
C ARG A 68 13.03 -8.90 -7.93
#